data_AF-A0A6H3NQ26-F1
#
_entry.id   AF-A0A6H3NQ26-F1
#
_cell.length_a   1.000
_cell.length_b   1.000
_cell.length_c   1.000
_cell.angle_alpha   90.00
_cell.angle_beta   90.00
_cell.angle_gamma   90.00
#
_symmetry.space_group_name_H-M   'P 1'
#
loop_
_entity.id
_entity.type
_entity.pdbx_description
1 polymer ?
#
loop_
_entity_poly.entity_id
_entity_poly.type
_entity_poly.pdbx_seq_one_letter_code
_entity_poly.pdbx_strand_id
1 'polypeptide(L)'
;MSGSNINAYFKQIYGDAVNLVPNFAVIQKKHKFIGADKQTGREYVFPVKISHVNSITYAAPDNGGVVEYEPLNGMSTKSVKVQGASIYLRDRISIEDFNRASTGVKAFEKGTSLLVKSMIESGSAIVESQLLYGDTTLGVIEGSTNVSATRTTLQFSSASWASGLWVGGKGKKLEIYNTADTVKVTGVSFVTIVSVDCENRRLTVDSTAPEITALDTYLDSNSAHVYVKTAKGQSMAGLNKILTNTGELFGIDAGEVDLWRSSSYNVAGNISMAKVNDAIAVAMGRGCMEDLDLYLNPRAFNKLMSDQASQRKFDGSYSSKEAKNGFEALKFFSANGEISILPHAMVKEGEAFLIPPKQVKIIGANDWQWTEKEGDYFHTQETSPGKLLFLNYNGAVILQNPSLAVKLTGITYS
;
A
#
# COMPACT_ATOMS: atom_id res chain seq x y z
N MET A 1 -19.20 32.38 -21.57
CA MET A 1 -20.08 31.53 -20.74
C MET A 1 -19.63 31.67 -19.29
N SER A 2 -20.54 31.79 -18.33
CA SER A 2 -20.19 31.92 -16.90
C SER A 2 -19.53 30.63 -16.38
N GLY A 3 -18.67 30.73 -15.36
CA GLY A 3 -17.98 29.57 -14.75
C GLY A 3 -18.93 28.43 -14.35
N SER A 4 -20.17 28.77 -14.00
CA SER A 4 -21.26 27.84 -13.68
C SER A 4 -21.53 26.78 -14.78
N ASN A 5 -21.48 27.13 -16.07
CA ASN A 5 -21.71 26.15 -17.16
C ASN A 5 -20.55 25.14 -17.28
N ILE A 6 -19.33 25.57 -17.01
CA ILE A 6 -18.13 24.73 -17.09
C ILE A 6 -18.12 23.71 -15.95
N ASN A 7 -18.56 24.09 -14.75
CA ASN A 7 -18.68 23.16 -13.62
C ASN A 7 -19.79 22.13 -13.84
N ALA A 8 -20.90 22.51 -14.48
CA ALA A 8 -21.96 21.58 -14.83
C ALA A 8 -21.48 20.51 -15.83
N TYR A 9 -20.69 20.91 -16.83
CA TYR A 9 -20.09 19.99 -17.81
C TYR A 9 -19.05 19.05 -17.19
N PHE A 10 -18.27 19.54 -16.23
CA PHE A 10 -17.36 18.71 -15.44
C PHE A 10 -18.10 17.59 -14.71
N LYS A 11 -19.22 17.90 -14.03
CA LYS A 11 -20.03 16.90 -13.32
C LYS A 11 -20.66 15.87 -14.26
N GLN A 12 -21.09 16.27 -15.45
CA GLN A 12 -21.83 15.40 -16.39
C GLN A 12 -20.94 14.40 -17.15
N ILE A 13 -19.71 14.80 -17.52
CA ILE A 13 -18.89 14.05 -18.48
C ILE A 13 -18.02 12.98 -17.80
N TYR A 14 -17.50 13.24 -16.61
CA TYR A 14 -16.46 12.40 -16.00
C TYR A 14 -16.97 11.16 -15.24
N GLY A 15 -18.19 10.72 -15.54
CA GLY A 15 -18.76 9.48 -15.00
C GLY A 15 -18.23 8.17 -15.62
N ASP A 16 -17.79 8.18 -16.90
CA ASP A 16 -17.53 6.95 -17.68
C ASP A 16 -16.24 7.00 -18.53
N ALA A 17 -15.10 7.24 -17.88
CA ALA A 17 -13.81 7.36 -18.57
C ALA A 17 -13.06 6.01 -18.75
N VAL A 18 -12.72 5.66 -20.00
CA VAL A 18 -11.72 4.62 -20.33
C VAL A 18 -10.29 5.16 -20.21
N ASN A 19 -9.37 4.31 -19.72
CA ASN A 19 -8.08 4.60 -19.08
C ASN A 19 -6.90 3.86 -19.78
N LEU A 20 -5.74 4.51 -19.89
CA LEU A 20 -4.51 3.98 -20.51
C LEU A 20 -3.34 3.76 -19.53
N VAL A 21 -3.42 4.24 -18.29
CA VAL A 21 -2.44 3.95 -17.23
C VAL A 21 -2.83 2.64 -16.52
N PRO A 22 -1.89 1.72 -16.25
CA PRO A 22 -2.20 0.49 -15.53
C PRO A 22 -2.87 0.77 -14.18
N ASN A 23 -4.10 0.30 -14.02
CA ASN A 23 -4.85 0.47 -12.78
C ASN A 23 -4.46 -0.63 -11.79
N PHE A 24 -3.60 -0.31 -10.84
CA PHE A 24 -3.14 -1.22 -9.79
C PHE A 24 -3.93 -1.13 -8.48
N ALA A 25 -5.09 -0.45 -8.44
CA ALA A 25 -5.87 -0.22 -7.23
C ALA A 25 -6.66 -1.46 -6.77
N VAL A 26 -5.98 -2.52 -6.33
CA VAL A 26 -6.60 -3.82 -5.96
C VAL A 26 -7.21 -3.74 -4.57
N ILE A 27 -6.47 -3.23 -3.58
CA ILE A 27 -6.91 -3.10 -2.18
C ILE A 27 -8.03 -2.07 -2.07
N GLN A 28 -7.90 -0.93 -2.76
CA GLN A 28 -8.96 0.10 -2.82
C GLN A 28 -10.29 -0.46 -3.34
N LYS A 29 -10.27 -1.32 -4.37
CA LYS A 29 -11.49 -1.92 -4.92
C LYS A 29 -12.10 -2.96 -3.99
N LYS A 30 -11.26 -3.66 -3.22
CA LYS A 30 -11.72 -4.76 -2.37
C LYS A 30 -12.25 -4.28 -1.02
N HIS A 31 -11.61 -3.30 -0.41
CA HIS A 31 -11.99 -2.77 0.90
C HIS A 31 -12.75 -1.45 0.74
N LYS A 32 -14.01 -1.43 1.20
CA LYS A 32 -14.84 -0.23 1.10
C LYS A 32 -14.40 0.84 2.10
N PHE A 33 -14.37 2.09 1.62
CA PHE A 33 -14.17 3.26 2.47
C PHE A 33 -15.33 3.40 3.46
N ILE A 34 -15.01 3.53 4.74
CA ILE A 34 -16.02 3.76 5.77
C ILE A 34 -16.26 5.28 5.87
N GLY A 35 -17.43 5.73 5.43
CA GLY A 35 -17.82 7.14 5.44
C GLY A 35 -17.76 7.77 6.84
N ALA A 36 -17.56 9.10 6.84
CA ALA A 36 -17.36 9.93 8.03
C ALA A 36 -18.47 9.79 9.09
N ASP A 37 -19.69 9.43 8.70
CA ASP A 37 -20.84 9.26 9.61
C ASP A 37 -20.64 8.18 10.69
N LYS A 38 -19.70 7.24 10.46
CA LYS A 38 -19.32 6.20 11.44
C LYS A 38 -18.03 6.52 12.20
N GLN A 39 -17.46 7.70 11.98
CA GLN A 39 -16.23 8.17 12.62
C GLN A 39 -16.62 9.28 13.61
N THR A 40 -16.30 9.09 14.89
CA THR A 40 -16.58 10.07 15.94
C THR A 40 -15.59 11.23 15.86
N GLY A 41 -15.77 12.11 14.86
CA GLY A 41 -14.95 13.32 14.66
C GLY A 41 -13.68 13.08 13.85
N ARG A 42 -12.56 13.70 14.27
CA ARG A 42 -11.26 13.66 13.54
C ARG A 42 -10.55 12.30 13.60
N GLU A 43 -10.93 11.44 14.54
CA GLU A 43 -10.25 10.17 14.82
C GLU A 43 -11.26 9.03 14.77
N TYR A 44 -10.86 7.91 14.18
CA TYR A 44 -11.59 6.66 14.34
C TYR A 44 -11.11 5.97 15.62
N VAL A 45 -12.03 5.80 16.57
CA VAL A 45 -11.73 5.21 17.89
C VAL A 45 -12.54 3.93 18.09
N PHE A 46 -11.86 2.84 18.43
CA PHE A 46 -12.50 1.60 18.83
C PHE A 46 -11.73 0.92 19.96
N PRO A 47 -12.41 0.29 20.93
CA PRO A 47 -11.75 -0.47 21.98
C PRO A 47 -11.27 -1.82 21.43
N VAL A 48 -10.09 -2.23 21.88
CA VAL A 48 -9.53 -3.58 21.66
C VAL A 48 -9.39 -4.26 23.00
N LYS A 49 -9.92 -5.48 23.09
CA LYS A 49 -9.74 -6.38 24.23
C LYS A 49 -8.38 -7.05 24.11
N ILE A 50 -7.55 -6.94 25.16
CA ILE A 50 -6.16 -7.43 25.13
C ILE A 50 -5.92 -8.65 26.02
N SER A 51 -6.81 -8.93 26.99
CA SER A 51 -6.71 -10.13 27.82
C SER A 51 -8.07 -10.75 28.14
N HIS A 52 -8.06 -12.06 28.38
CA HIS A 52 -9.17 -12.74 29.04
C HIS A 52 -9.06 -12.59 30.56
N VAL A 53 -10.17 -12.77 31.26
CA VAL A 53 -10.17 -12.86 32.72
C VAL A 53 -9.53 -14.19 33.10
N ASN A 54 -8.44 -14.14 33.86
CA ASN A 54 -7.66 -15.32 34.25
C ASN A 54 -7.75 -15.62 35.76
N SER A 55 -8.60 -14.91 36.52
CA SER A 55 -8.83 -15.13 37.95
C SER A 55 -9.72 -16.38 38.18
N ILE A 56 -9.19 -17.57 37.87
CA ILE A 56 -9.91 -18.83 38.05
C ILE A 56 -9.32 -19.55 39.27
N THR A 57 -10.16 -19.82 40.26
CA THR A 57 -9.79 -20.62 41.44
C THR A 57 -10.46 -21.97 41.35
N TYR A 58 -9.68 -23.05 41.45
CA TYR A 58 -10.16 -24.42 41.45
C TYR A 58 -10.28 -24.93 42.89
N ALA A 59 -11.40 -25.59 43.22
CA ALA A 59 -11.59 -26.28 44.49
C ALA A 59 -11.87 -27.77 44.23
N ALA A 60 -11.22 -28.66 44.98
CA ALA A 60 -11.44 -30.10 44.87
C ALA A 60 -12.83 -30.49 45.45
N PRO A 61 -13.45 -31.58 44.95
CA PRO A 61 -14.60 -32.19 45.61
C PRO A 61 -14.22 -32.55 47.07
N ASP A 62 -15.10 -32.28 48.03
CA ASP A 62 -14.93 -32.52 49.48
C ASP A 62 -13.84 -31.71 50.20
N ASN A 63 -13.41 -30.57 49.64
CA ASN A 63 -12.53 -29.66 50.38
C ASN A 63 -13.31 -28.93 51.48
N GLY A 64 -13.25 -29.43 52.71
CA GLY A 64 -13.89 -28.84 53.91
C GLY A 64 -13.16 -27.60 54.48
N GLY A 65 -12.15 -27.07 53.78
CA GLY A 65 -11.39 -25.87 54.16
C GLY A 65 -11.84 -24.60 53.42
N VAL A 66 -11.45 -23.43 53.93
CA VAL A 66 -11.65 -22.14 53.25
C VAL A 66 -10.73 -22.07 52.04
N VAL A 67 -11.28 -21.87 50.85
CA VAL A 67 -10.53 -21.66 49.61
C VAL A 67 -10.33 -20.15 49.43
N GLU A 68 -9.07 -19.71 49.44
CA GLU A 68 -8.73 -18.32 49.10
C GLU A 68 -8.83 -18.12 47.60
N TYR A 69 -9.48 -17.02 47.17
CA TYR A 69 -9.59 -16.68 45.76
C TYR A 69 -8.26 -16.15 45.23
N GLU A 70 -7.96 -16.51 43.98
CA GLU A 70 -6.87 -15.87 43.24
C GLU A 70 -7.14 -14.37 43.12
N PRO A 71 -6.09 -13.52 43.18
CA PRO A 71 -6.25 -12.08 43.05
C PRO A 71 -6.89 -11.71 41.71
N LEU A 72 -7.69 -10.63 41.72
CA LEU A 72 -8.41 -10.17 40.55
C LEU A 72 -7.43 -9.76 39.42
N ASN A 73 -7.37 -10.57 38.38
CA ASN A 73 -6.78 -10.25 37.08
C ASN A 73 -7.88 -10.15 36.01
N GLY A 74 -8.51 -8.97 35.97
CA GLY A 74 -9.64 -8.67 35.09
C GLY A 74 -9.26 -8.44 33.63
N MET A 75 -10.28 -8.41 32.76
CA MET A 75 -10.13 -8.08 31.35
C MET A 75 -9.61 -6.65 31.20
N SER A 76 -8.50 -6.47 30.48
CA SER A 76 -8.02 -5.16 30.09
C SER A 76 -8.45 -4.80 28.67
N THR A 77 -8.74 -3.52 28.46
CA THR A 77 -9.08 -2.95 27.15
C THR A 77 -8.22 -1.71 26.92
N LYS A 78 -7.75 -1.51 25.68
CA LYS A 78 -7.08 -0.26 25.25
C LYS A 78 -7.84 0.29 24.06
N SER A 79 -7.94 1.62 23.97
CA SER A 79 -8.61 2.29 22.84
C SER A 79 -7.59 2.61 21.76
N VAL A 80 -7.87 2.16 20.53
CA VAL A 80 -7.07 2.48 19.35
C VAL A 80 -7.56 3.79 18.76
N LYS A 81 -6.65 4.68 18.35
CA LYS A 81 -6.98 5.95 17.69
C LYS A 81 -6.23 6.06 16.37
N VAL A 82 -6.96 6.25 15.28
CA VAL A 82 -6.36 6.42 13.94
C VAL A 82 -6.90 7.66 13.24
N GLN A 83 -6.00 8.41 12.63
CA GLN A 83 -6.28 9.60 11.84
C GLN A 83 -6.00 9.33 10.36
N GLY A 84 -6.81 9.90 9.47
CA GLY A 84 -6.57 9.85 8.02
C GLY A 84 -5.43 10.76 7.61
N ALA A 85 -4.56 10.28 6.72
CA ALA A 85 -3.52 11.11 6.12
C ALA A 85 -4.07 11.84 4.89
N SER A 86 -3.72 13.12 4.73
CA SER A 86 -4.18 13.94 3.61
C SER A 86 -3.17 13.88 2.46
N ILE A 87 -3.66 13.58 1.26
CA ILE A 87 -2.89 13.54 0.02
C ILE A 87 -3.48 14.58 -0.93
N TYR A 88 -2.62 15.47 -1.41
CA TYR A 88 -3.01 16.54 -2.33
C TYR A 88 -2.31 16.33 -3.69
N LEU A 89 -3.11 16.27 -4.75
CA LEU A 89 -2.63 16.25 -6.13
C LEU A 89 -3.13 17.50 -6.84
N ARG A 90 -2.25 18.16 -7.59
CA ARG A 90 -2.57 19.37 -8.35
C ARG A 90 -2.04 19.27 -9.76
N ASP A 91 -2.80 19.80 -10.71
CA ASP A 91 -2.35 20.02 -12.07
C ASP A 91 -2.96 21.31 -12.63
N ARG A 92 -2.45 21.77 -13.78
CA ARG A 92 -2.84 23.04 -14.40
C ARG A 92 -3.21 22.88 -15.86
N ILE A 93 -4.15 23.70 -16.30
CA ILE A 93 -4.45 23.93 -17.71
C ILE A 93 -4.14 25.37 -18.08
N SER A 94 -3.61 25.59 -19.29
CA SER A 94 -3.33 26.93 -19.81
C SER A 94 -4.64 27.72 -19.98
N ILE A 95 -4.58 29.05 -19.88
CA ILE A 95 -5.77 29.90 -20.04
C ILE A 95 -6.33 29.81 -21.47
N GLU A 96 -5.46 29.68 -22.48
CA GLU A 96 -5.90 29.54 -23.86
C GLU A 96 -6.64 28.23 -24.11
N ASP A 97 -6.10 27.11 -23.61
CA ASP A 97 -6.75 25.80 -23.75
C ASP A 97 -8.05 25.74 -22.95
N PHE A 98 -8.08 26.39 -21.77
CA PHE A 98 -9.30 26.55 -20.99
C PHE A 98 -10.35 27.39 -21.73
N ASN A 99 -9.96 28.49 -22.37
CA ASN A 99 -10.86 29.33 -23.16
C ASN A 99 -11.38 28.58 -24.40
N ARG A 100 -10.55 27.77 -25.07
CA ARG A 100 -10.99 26.92 -26.19
C ARG A 100 -11.94 25.82 -25.71
N ALA A 101 -11.66 25.22 -24.55
CA ALA A 101 -12.52 24.24 -23.90
C ALA A 101 -13.88 24.83 -23.46
N SER A 102 -13.97 26.15 -23.23
CA SER A 102 -15.20 26.84 -22.82
C SER A 102 -16.25 27.04 -23.94
N THR A 103 -15.93 26.66 -25.17
CA THR A 103 -16.80 26.88 -26.34
C THR A 103 -17.98 25.91 -26.45
N GLY A 104 -17.97 24.80 -25.71
CA GLY A 104 -19.08 23.85 -25.63
C GLY A 104 -18.69 22.54 -24.94
N VAL A 105 -19.70 21.72 -24.57
CA VAL A 105 -19.53 20.47 -23.79
C VAL A 105 -18.47 19.53 -24.39
N LYS A 106 -18.54 19.30 -25.70
CA LYS A 106 -17.59 18.41 -26.41
C LYS A 106 -16.17 18.98 -26.48
N ALA A 107 -16.03 20.31 -26.55
CA ALA A 107 -14.73 20.97 -26.53
C ALA A 107 -14.11 20.92 -25.13
N PHE A 108 -14.94 21.03 -24.09
CA PHE A 108 -14.54 20.87 -22.71
C PHE A 108 -14.06 19.46 -22.39
N GLU A 109 -14.85 18.45 -22.77
CA GLU A 109 -14.47 17.03 -22.66
C GLU A 109 -13.13 16.77 -23.35
N LYS A 110 -12.99 17.15 -24.62
CA LYS A 110 -11.76 16.87 -25.38
C LYS A 110 -10.52 17.58 -24.81
N GLY A 111 -10.68 18.81 -24.30
CA GLY A 111 -9.57 19.62 -23.79
C GLY A 111 -9.16 19.31 -22.35
N THR A 112 -10.09 18.86 -21.50
CA THR A 112 -9.83 18.65 -20.05
C THR A 112 -9.83 17.18 -19.63
N SER A 113 -10.37 16.26 -20.43
CA SER A 113 -10.56 14.88 -20.01
C SER A 113 -9.27 14.13 -19.76
N LEU A 114 -8.27 14.34 -20.60
CA LEU A 114 -6.97 13.70 -20.44
C LEU A 114 -6.30 14.11 -19.13
N LEU A 115 -6.42 15.38 -18.74
CA LEU A 115 -5.87 15.91 -17.50
C LEU A 115 -6.56 15.28 -16.28
N VAL A 116 -7.89 15.32 -16.26
CA VAL A 116 -8.72 14.82 -15.15
C VAL A 116 -8.53 13.32 -14.96
N LYS A 117 -8.53 12.54 -16.05
CA LYS A 117 -8.27 11.10 -16.01
C LYS A 117 -6.87 10.79 -15.48
N SER A 118 -5.85 11.47 -16.01
CA SER A 118 -4.47 11.33 -15.54
C SER A 118 -4.32 11.65 -14.05
N MET A 119 -5.05 12.64 -13.54
CA MET A 119 -5.06 12.97 -12.11
C MET A 119 -5.72 11.87 -11.26
N ILE A 120 -6.87 11.33 -11.67
CA ILE A 120 -7.52 10.23 -10.96
C ILE A 120 -6.61 8.99 -10.95
N GLU A 121 -6.03 8.64 -12.11
CA GLU A 121 -5.12 7.51 -12.27
C GLU A 121 -3.87 7.64 -11.40
N SER A 122 -3.23 8.80 -11.46
CA SER A 122 -2.06 9.12 -10.63
C SER A 122 -2.40 9.09 -9.15
N GLY A 123 -3.58 9.63 -8.79
CA GLY A 123 -4.12 9.58 -7.44
C GLY A 123 -4.26 8.15 -6.96
N SER A 124 -5.05 7.33 -7.67
CA SER A 124 -5.30 5.93 -7.29
C SER A 124 -4.01 5.13 -7.14
N ALA A 125 -3.04 5.31 -8.03
CA ALA A 125 -1.74 4.65 -7.92
C ALA A 125 -0.96 5.09 -6.67
N ILE A 126 -0.98 6.38 -6.33
CA ILE A 126 -0.36 6.90 -5.11
C ILE A 126 -1.05 6.32 -3.87
N VAL A 127 -2.38 6.39 -3.78
CA VAL A 127 -3.11 5.85 -2.62
C VAL A 127 -2.85 4.35 -2.46
N GLU A 128 -2.84 3.57 -3.54
CA GLU A 128 -2.54 2.14 -3.44
C GLU A 128 -1.13 1.89 -2.86
N SER A 129 -0.14 2.66 -3.33
CA SER A 129 1.21 2.58 -2.79
C SER A 129 1.26 2.96 -1.29
N GLN A 130 0.44 3.91 -0.84
CA GLN A 130 0.36 4.32 0.55
C GLN A 130 -0.42 3.32 1.42
N LEU A 131 -1.45 2.65 0.89
CA LEU A 131 -2.15 1.59 1.62
C LEU A 131 -1.24 0.39 1.88
N LEU A 132 -0.35 0.05 0.93
CA LEU A 132 0.62 -1.03 1.10
C LEU A 132 1.83 -0.59 1.94
N TYR A 133 2.48 0.51 1.56
CA TYR A 133 3.81 0.92 2.04
C TYR A 133 3.84 2.31 2.65
N GLY A 134 2.68 2.86 3.03
CA GLY A 134 2.60 4.14 3.72
C GLY A 134 3.54 4.18 4.92
N ASP A 135 4.32 5.25 4.99
CA ASP A 135 5.36 5.49 5.99
C ASP A 135 6.35 4.31 6.17
N THR A 136 6.56 3.55 5.09
CA THR A 136 7.64 2.58 4.94
C THR A 136 8.41 2.89 3.65
N THR A 137 9.68 2.49 3.61
CA THR A 137 10.49 2.59 2.41
C THR A 137 9.81 1.91 1.21
N LEU A 138 9.81 2.57 0.05
CA LEU A 138 9.30 2.02 -1.20
C LEU A 138 10.29 1.07 -1.89
N GLY A 139 11.57 1.15 -1.52
CA GLY A 139 12.63 0.31 -2.06
C GLY A 139 13.98 0.62 -1.42
N VAL A 140 14.87 -0.35 -1.48
CA VAL A 140 16.25 -0.27 -0.97
C VAL A 140 17.19 -0.20 -2.17
N ILE A 141 18.02 0.85 -2.21
CA ILE A 141 19.08 1.04 -3.19
C ILE A 141 20.34 0.36 -2.66
N GLU A 142 20.97 -0.48 -3.49
CA GLU A 142 22.19 -1.22 -3.15
C GLU A 142 23.44 -0.68 -3.85
N GLY A 143 23.27 0.25 -4.79
CA GLY A 143 24.38 0.93 -5.44
C GLY A 143 23.91 1.94 -6.46
N SER A 144 24.85 2.69 -7.01
CA SER A 144 24.60 3.59 -8.13
C SER A 144 25.65 3.44 -9.24
N THR A 145 25.33 3.99 -10.40
CA THR A 145 26.24 4.08 -11.53
C THR A 145 26.12 5.48 -12.10
N ASN A 146 27.17 6.28 -11.91
CA ASN A 146 27.19 7.66 -12.39
C ASN A 146 27.02 7.68 -13.92
N VAL A 147 26.15 8.58 -14.40
CA VAL A 147 25.89 8.77 -15.84
C VAL A 147 26.47 10.11 -16.29
N SER A 148 26.33 11.15 -15.47
CA SER A 148 26.86 12.48 -15.71
C SER A 148 26.89 13.28 -14.41
N ALA A 149 27.41 14.51 -14.45
CA ALA A 149 27.42 15.39 -13.28
C ALA A 149 26.03 15.57 -12.64
N THR A 150 24.94 15.56 -13.40
CA THR A 150 23.58 15.77 -12.86
C THR A 150 22.71 14.51 -12.85
N ARG A 151 23.26 13.34 -13.23
CA ARG A 151 22.49 12.09 -13.32
C ARG A 151 23.24 10.87 -12.84
N THR A 152 22.53 10.01 -12.13
CA THR A 152 23.01 8.69 -11.72
C THR A 152 21.92 7.65 -11.90
N THR A 153 22.31 6.39 -12.10
CA THR A 153 21.40 5.25 -12.15
C THR A 153 21.45 4.50 -10.84
N LEU A 154 20.32 4.39 -10.16
CA LEU A 154 20.17 3.72 -8.86
C LEU A 154 19.78 2.25 -9.10
N GLN A 155 20.54 1.33 -8.50
CA GLN A 155 20.26 -0.10 -8.50
C GLN A 155 19.49 -0.47 -7.24
N PHE A 156 18.32 -1.10 -7.40
CA PHE A 156 17.53 -1.58 -6.26
C PHE A 156 17.82 -3.05 -5.96
N SER A 157 17.64 -3.43 -4.69
CA SER A 157 17.66 -4.82 -4.27
C SER A 157 16.51 -5.59 -4.90
N SER A 158 16.76 -6.87 -5.22
CA SER A 158 15.73 -7.74 -5.79
C SER A 158 14.52 -7.86 -4.86
N ALA A 159 14.76 -8.10 -3.56
CA ALA A 159 13.71 -8.29 -2.57
C ALA A 159 12.81 -7.06 -2.39
N SER A 160 13.35 -5.84 -2.56
CA SER A 160 12.59 -4.60 -2.34
C SER A 160 11.94 -4.02 -3.61
N TRP A 161 12.18 -4.63 -4.77
CA TRP A 161 11.65 -4.14 -6.03
C TRP A 161 10.21 -4.59 -6.27
N ALA A 162 9.39 -3.67 -6.77
CA ALA A 162 8.09 -3.96 -7.37
C ALA A 162 7.88 -3.02 -8.56
N SER A 163 7.75 -3.56 -9.78
CA SER A 163 7.60 -2.72 -10.98
C SER A 163 6.37 -1.81 -10.92
N GLY A 164 5.28 -2.26 -10.29
CA GLY A 164 4.06 -1.46 -10.14
C GLY A 164 4.22 -0.18 -9.31
N LEU A 165 5.25 -0.08 -8.46
CA LEU A 165 5.55 1.14 -7.69
C LEU A 165 6.22 2.22 -8.54
N TRP A 166 6.90 1.84 -9.62
CA TRP A 166 7.80 2.72 -10.37
C TRP A 166 7.32 3.03 -11.79
N VAL A 167 6.56 2.13 -12.43
CA VAL A 167 6.02 2.35 -13.78
C VAL A 167 5.18 3.63 -13.83
N GLY A 168 5.38 4.45 -14.88
CA GLY A 168 4.73 5.77 -14.98
C GLY A 168 5.29 6.81 -14.00
N GLY A 169 6.41 6.51 -13.32
CA GLY A 169 7.01 7.35 -12.28
C GLY A 169 7.85 8.54 -12.74
N LYS A 170 7.98 8.78 -14.05
CA LYS A 170 8.82 9.86 -14.57
C LYS A 170 8.38 11.22 -14.01
N GLY A 171 9.34 12.02 -13.56
CA GLY A 171 9.09 13.33 -12.94
C GLY A 171 8.69 13.27 -11.46
N LYS A 172 8.48 12.08 -10.87
CA LYS A 172 8.28 11.96 -9.42
C LYS A 172 9.57 12.33 -8.69
N LYS A 173 9.42 13.06 -7.59
CA LYS A 173 10.53 13.47 -6.71
C LYS A 173 10.64 12.51 -5.54
N LEU A 174 11.85 12.06 -5.27
CA LEU A 174 12.18 11.09 -4.25
C LEU A 174 13.11 11.71 -3.20
N GLU A 175 12.92 11.32 -1.95
CA GLU A 175 13.84 11.59 -0.86
C GLU A 175 14.55 10.30 -0.49
N ILE A 176 15.86 10.39 -0.29
CA ILE A 176 16.73 9.25 -0.03
C ILE A 176 17.20 9.33 1.42
N TYR A 177 16.94 8.27 2.18
CA TYR A 177 17.34 8.13 3.57
C TYR A 177 18.50 7.17 3.71
N ASN A 178 19.29 7.36 4.76
CA ASN A 178 20.42 6.51 5.10
C ASN A 178 19.99 5.06 5.39
N THR A 179 20.95 4.14 5.52
CA THR A 179 20.71 2.72 5.81
C THR A 179 19.91 2.47 7.09
N ALA A 180 20.07 3.32 8.11
CA ALA A 180 19.30 3.22 9.35
C ALA A 180 17.86 3.72 9.21
N ASP A 181 17.52 4.30 8.05
CA ASP A 181 16.23 4.91 7.76
C ASP A 181 15.80 5.96 8.80
N THR A 182 16.72 6.81 9.24
CA THR A 182 16.46 7.84 10.25
C THR A 182 16.60 9.25 9.70
N VAL A 183 17.63 9.50 8.89
CA VAL A 183 17.94 10.82 8.33
C VAL A 183 18.15 10.72 6.82
N LYS A 184 17.94 11.84 6.12
CA LYS A 184 18.25 11.92 4.69
C LYS A 184 19.75 11.73 4.47
N VAL A 185 20.12 11.19 3.31
CA VAL A 185 21.52 11.14 2.88
C VAL A 185 22.08 12.56 2.86
N THR A 186 23.20 12.76 3.56
CA THR A 186 23.78 14.08 3.74
C THR A 186 24.13 14.70 2.39
N GLY A 187 23.72 15.96 2.18
CA GLY A 187 23.97 16.66 0.93
C GLY A 187 23.02 16.30 -0.21
N VAL A 188 21.94 15.55 0.05
CA VAL A 188 20.91 15.20 -0.96
C VAL A 188 19.53 15.66 -0.47
N SER A 189 18.94 16.65 -1.16
CA SER A 189 17.60 17.14 -0.80
C SER A 189 16.51 16.25 -1.36
N PHE A 190 16.51 16.07 -2.68
CA PHE A 190 15.61 15.18 -3.42
C PHE A 190 16.20 14.87 -4.80
N VAL A 191 15.82 13.74 -5.38
CA VAL A 191 16.16 13.37 -6.77
C VAL A 191 14.89 13.23 -7.60
N THR A 192 14.97 13.46 -8.91
CA THR A 192 13.81 13.36 -9.81
C THR A 192 13.98 12.19 -10.76
N ILE A 193 12.97 11.33 -10.89
CA ILE A 193 13.03 10.17 -11.81
C ILE A 193 13.02 10.65 -13.27
N VAL A 194 14.00 10.22 -14.05
CA VAL A 194 14.11 10.47 -15.50
C VAL A 194 13.59 9.29 -16.31
N SER A 195 13.98 8.08 -15.93
CA SER A 195 13.59 6.84 -16.58
C SER A 195 13.56 5.68 -15.59
N VAL A 196 12.76 4.68 -15.93
CA VAL A 196 12.52 3.46 -15.13
C VAL A 196 12.86 2.27 -16.01
N ASP A 197 13.76 1.42 -15.53
CA ASP A 197 14.11 0.15 -16.16
C ASP A 197 13.64 -1.00 -15.26
N CYS A 198 12.52 -1.61 -15.63
CA CYS A 198 11.91 -2.69 -14.88
C CYS A 198 12.63 -4.04 -15.05
N GLU A 199 13.39 -4.22 -16.13
CA GLU A 199 14.10 -5.47 -16.41
C GLU A 199 15.33 -5.59 -15.51
N ASN A 200 16.08 -4.50 -15.37
CA ASN A 200 17.27 -4.44 -14.53
C ASN A 200 17.02 -3.90 -13.11
N ARG A 201 15.78 -3.49 -12.81
CA ARG A 201 15.37 -2.90 -11.51
C ARG A 201 16.14 -1.63 -11.18
N ARG A 202 16.19 -0.71 -12.15
CA ARG A 202 16.98 0.52 -12.07
C ARG A 202 16.11 1.75 -12.26
N LEU A 203 16.47 2.83 -11.56
CA LEU A 203 15.93 4.16 -11.80
C LEU A 203 17.07 5.09 -12.20
N THR A 204 16.95 5.76 -13.35
CA THR A 204 17.85 6.89 -13.64
C THR A 204 17.23 8.14 -13.06
N VAL A 205 17.98 8.85 -12.23
CA VAL A 205 17.54 10.05 -11.54
C VAL A 205 18.38 11.26 -11.91
N ASP A 206 17.79 12.44 -11.80
CA ASP A 206 18.41 13.74 -12.05
C ASP A 206 18.33 14.62 -10.80
N SER A 207 19.44 15.30 -10.48
CA SER A 207 19.51 16.37 -9.49
C SER A 207 20.69 17.29 -9.76
N THR A 208 20.98 18.24 -8.86
CA THR A 208 22.14 19.12 -8.97
C THR A 208 23.45 18.33 -8.82
N ALA A 209 24.54 18.85 -9.41
CA ALA A 209 25.81 18.14 -9.42
C ALA A 209 26.40 17.80 -8.02
N PRO A 210 26.33 18.70 -7.02
CA PRO A 210 26.75 18.37 -5.66
C PRO A 210 25.92 17.24 -5.05
N GLU A 211 24.61 17.20 -5.30
CA GLU A 211 23.72 16.17 -4.74
C GLU A 211 23.99 14.79 -5.35
N ILE A 212 24.23 14.70 -6.67
CA ILE A 212 24.59 13.43 -7.32
C ILE A 212 25.93 12.93 -6.82
N THR A 213 26.93 13.81 -6.66
CA THR A 213 28.24 13.45 -6.11
C THR A 213 28.12 12.90 -4.68
N ALA A 214 27.33 13.57 -3.82
CA ALA A 214 27.10 13.13 -2.45
C ALA A 214 26.34 11.79 -2.40
N LEU A 215 25.35 11.61 -3.27
CA LEU A 215 24.57 10.38 -3.36
C LEU A 215 25.42 9.19 -3.82
N ASP A 216 26.21 9.36 -4.87
CA ASP A 216 27.09 8.30 -5.38
C ASP A 216 28.16 7.92 -4.33
N THR A 217 28.81 8.93 -3.72
CA THR A 217 29.78 8.68 -2.64
C THR A 217 29.17 7.90 -1.47
N TYR A 218 27.91 8.19 -1.12
CA TYR A 218 27.21 7.47 -0.06
C TYR A 218 26.93 6.01 -0.47
N LEU A 219 26.45 5.81 -1.70
CA LEU A 219 26.03 4.51 -2.24
C LEU A 219 27.19 3.59 -2.61
N ASP A 220 28.43 4.09 -2.71
CA ASP A 220 29.63 3.28 -2.92
C ASP A 220 29.87 2.26 -1.78
N SER A 221 29.38 2.55 -0.58
CA SER A 221 29.61 1.72 0.61
C SER A 221 28.37 1.48 1.47
N ASN A 222 27.23 2.07 1.12
CA ASN A 222 26.01 1.99 1.93
C ASN A 222 24.78 1.73 1.06
N SER A 223 23.78 1.07 1.64
CA SER A 223 22.44 1.01 1.05
C SER A 223 21.59 2.20 1.51
N ALA A 224 20.58 2.56 0.72
CA ALA A 224 19.71 3.69 1.03
C ALA A 224 18.22 3.35 0.88
N HIS A 225 17.38 4.02 1.65
CA HIS A 225 15.93 3.85 1.64
C HIS A 225 15.24 4.96 0.85
N VAL A 226 14.24 4.59 0.05
CA VAL A 226 13.56 5.54 -0.85
C VAL A 226 12.15 5.85 -0.38
N TYR A 227 11.80 7.14 -0.39
CA TYR A 227 10.47 7.66 -0.11
C TYR A 227 10.04 8.64 -1.20
N VAL A 228 8.73 8.77 -1.43
CA VAL A 228 8.21 9.92 -2.18
C VAL A 228 8.49 11.18 -1.36
N LYS A 229 8.85 12.27 -2.04
CA LYS A 229 9.11 13.55 -1.38
C LYS A 229 7.98 13.92 -0.41
N THR A 230 8.35 14.35 0.79
CA THR A 230 7.47 14.71 1.93
C THR A 230 6.60 13.58 2.50
N ALA A 231 6.72 12.33 2.04
CA ALA A 231 5.85 11.25 2.51
C ALA A 231 6.22 10.74 3.90
N LYS A 232 7.52 10.64 4.22
CA LYS A 232 7.98 10.06 5.48
C LYS A 232 7.52 10.89 6.69
N GLY A 233 6.87 10.25 7.65
CA GLY A 233 6.28 10.86 8.83
C GLY A 233 5.01 11.69 8.60
N GLN A 234 4.57 11.86 7.35
CA GLN A 234 3.33 12.58 6.98
C GLN A 234 2.30 11.68 6.28
N SER A 235 2.75 10.51 5.82
CA SER A 235 1.95 9.45 5.22
C SER A 235 1.12 8.70 6.26
N MET A 236 0.05 8.04 5.81
CA MET A 236 -0.62 6.99 6.59
C MET A 236 0.35 5.84 6.92
N ALA A 237 0.07 5.08 7.97
CA ALA A 237 0.73 3.82 8.20
C ALA A 237 0.14 2.75 7.26
N GLY A 238 0.92 2.30 6.28
CA GLY A 238 0.50 1.24 5.36
C GLY A 238 0.46 -0.14 6.04
N LEU A 239 -0.13 -1.12 5.35
CA LEU A 239 -0.23 -2.51 5.79
C LEU A 239 1.14 -3.07 6.16
N ASN A 240 2.19 -2.77 5.39
CA ASN A 240 3.53 -3.23 5.70
C ASN A 240 4.02 -2.72 7.07
N LYS A 241 3.84 -1.42 7.37
CA LYS A 241 4.21 -0.83 8.67
C LYS A 241 3.41 -1.46 9.82
N ILE A 242 2.11 -1.67 9.61
CA ILE A 242 1.23 -2.31 10.61
C ILE A 242 1.71 -3.73 10.91
N LEU A 243 2.06 -4.52 9.89
CA LEU A 243 2.49 -5.91 10.06
C LEU A 243 3.90 -6.01 10.67
N THR A 244 4.80 -5.08 10.37
CA THR A 244 6.16 -5.08 10.95
C THR A 244 6.26 -4.32 12.26
N ASN A 245 5.15 -3.82 12.83
CA ASN A 245 5.19 -3.04 14.05
C ASN A 245 5.60 -3.88 15.27
N THR A 246 6.63 -3.42 15.98
CA THR A 246 7.09 -4.01 17.25
C THR A 246 7.06 -3.01 18.41
N GLY A 247 6.60 -1.77 18.17
CA GLY A 247 6.54 -0.72 19.18
C GLY A 247 5.16 -0.07 19.22
N GLU A 248 5.12 1.23 19.55
CA GLU A 248 3.88 1.99 19.62
C GLU A 248 3.29 2.28 18.23
N LEU A 249 2.05 1.85 18.01
CA LEU A 249 1.25 2.22 16.85
C LEU A 249 -0.21 2.39 17.26
N PHE A 250 -0.79 3.52 16.86
CA PHE A 250 -2.20 3.88 17.14
C PHE A 250 -2.56 3.92 18.64
N GLY A 251 -1.58 4.24 19.49
CA GLY A 251 -1.74 4.34 20.95
C GLY A 251 -1.64 3.01 21.71
N ILE A 252 -1.24 1.93 21.04
CA ILE A 252 -0.94 0.63 21.67
C ILE A 252 0.49 0.23 21.33
N ASP A 253 1.25 -0.15 22.36
CA ASP A 253 2.59 -0.72 22.20
C ASP A 253 2.51 -2.24 21.97
N ALA A 254 3.02 -2.68 20.82
CA ALA A 254 3.13 -4.09 20.44
C ALA A 254 4.21 -4.85 21.25
N GLY A 255 5.12 -4.14 21.93
CA GLY A 255 6.06 -4.73 22.89
C GLY A 255 5.38 -5.17 24.19
N GLU A 256 4.33 -4.47 24.61
CA GLU A 256 3.53 -4.81 25.80
C GLU A 256 2.35 -5.74 25.46
N VAL A 257 1.71 -5.50 24.32
CA VAL A 257 0.49 -6.20 23.90
C VAL A 257 0.78 -7.11 22.70
N ASP A 258 1.08 -8.37 22.98
CA ASP A 258 1.47 -9.34 21.95
C ASP A 258 0.37 -9.62 20.91
N LEU A 259 -0.91 -9.48 21.28
CA LEU A 259 -2.04 -9.56 20.34
C LEU A 259 -2.14 -8.37 19.38
N TRP A 260 -1.38 -7.30 19.62
CA TRP A 260 -1.28 -6.14 18.71
C TRP A 260 -0.17 -6.30 17.68
N ARG A 261 0.60 -7.39 17.75
CA ARG A 261 1.71 -7.70 16.85
C ARG A 261 1.33 -8.78 15.85
N SER A 262 1.61 -8.54 14.56
CA SER A 262 1.45 -9.58 13.54
C SER A 262 2.55 -10.63 13.61
N SER A 263 2.30 -11.81 13.04
CA SER A 263 3.32 -12.85 12.97
C SER A 263 4.14 -12.74 11.68
N SER A 264 5.35 -13.29 11.66
CA SER A 264 6.16 -13.35 10.44
C SER A 264 6.56 -14.79 10.11
N TYR A 265 6.63 -15.12 8.83
CA TYR A 265 7.05 -16.42 8.34
C TYR A 265 8.14 -16.25 7.27
N ASN A 266 9.33 -16.78 7.54
CA ASN A 266 10.43 -16.72 6.59
C ASN A 266 10.32 -17.88 5.59
N VAL A 267 10.04 -17.54 4.33
CA VAL A 267 9.96 -18.51 3.23
C VAL A 267 11.35 -19.06 2.90
N ALA A 268 12.39 -18.21 2.98
CA ALA A 268 13.79 -18.56 2.73
C ALA A 268 14.00 -19.36 1.41
N GLY A 269 13.48 -18.85 0.29
CA GLY A 269 13.54 -19.56 -0.98
C GLY A 269 12.35 -19.27 -1.89
N ASN A 270 12.14 -20.17 -2.85
CA ASN A 270 10.97 -20.14 -3.72
C ASN A 270 9.70 -20.43 -2.90
N ILE A 271 8.63 -19.67 -3.15
CA ILE A 271 7.33 -19.90 -2.53
C ILE A 271 6.68 -21.19 -3.10
N SER A 272 5.99 -21.96 -2.24
CA SER A 272 5.24 -23.17 -2.60
C SER A 272 3.93 -23.24 -1.81
N MET A 273 3.01 -24.09 -2.23
CA MET A 273 1.73 -24.25 -1.50
C MET A 273 1.92 -24.81 -0.09
N ALA A 274 2.97 -25.61 0.14
CA ALA A 274 3.34 -26.07 1.48
C ALA A 274 3.78 -24.89 2.39
N LYS A 275 4.62 -23.99 1.88
CA LYS A 275 5.05 -22.77 2.61
C LYS A 275 3.86 -21.86 2.94
N VAL A 276 2.87 -21.77 2.05
CA VAL A 276 1.63 -21.00 2.28
C VAL A 276 0.81 -21.66 3.40
N ASN A 277 0.66 -22.99 3.41
CA ASN A 277 -0.03 -23.70 4.48
C ASN A 277 0.66 -23.56 5.84
N ASP A 278 2.00 -23.59 5.87
CA ASP A 278 2.77 -23.34 7.09
C ASP A 278 2.53 -21.91 7.62
N ALA A 279 2.50 -20.92 6.73
CA ALA A 279 2.19 -19.54 7.12
C ALA A 279 0.74 -19.40 7.65
N ILE A 280 -0.22 -20.14 7.09
CA ILE A 280 -1.59 -20.21 7.61
C ILE A 280 -1.61 -20.87 8.99
N ALA A 281 -0.83 -21.94 9.22
CA ALA A 281 -0.72 -22.59 10.52
C ALA A 281 -0.19 -21.62 11.60
N VAL A 282 0.73 -20.71 11.24
CA VAL A 282 1.18 -19.63 12.13
C VAL A 282 0.01 -18.69 12.51
N ALA A 283 -0.83 -18.30 11.53
CA ALA A 283 -2.02 -17.48 11.79
C ALA A 283 -3.02 -18.22 12.69
N MET A 284 -3.24 -19.52 12.45
CA MET A 284 -4.12 -20.36 13.26
C MET A 284 -3.62 -20.51 14.69
N GLY A 285 -2.31 -20.60 14.90
CA GLY A 285 -1.70 -20.61 16.24
C GLY A 285 -1.99 -19.34 17.05
N ARG A 286 -2.35 -18.25 16.38
CA ARG A 286 -2.80 -16.98 16.98
C ARG A 286 -4.33 -16.83 17.06
N GLY A 287 -5.08 -17.86 16.66
CA GLY A 287 -6.55 -17.88 16.73
C GLY A 287 -7.25 -17.42 15.45
N CYS A 288 -6.57 -17.35 14.30
CA CYS A 288 -7.22 -17.02 13.04
C CYS A 288 -8.09 -18.19 12.53
N MET A 289 -9.40 -18.02 12.64
CA MET A 289 -10.44 -18.95 12.14
C MET A 289 -11.33 -18.24 11.11
N GLU A 290 -10.72 -17.40 10.29
CA GLU A 290 -11.38 -16.61 9.25
C GLU A 290 -10.70 -16.82 7.89
N ASP A 291 -11.39 -16.43 6.82
CA ASP A 291 -10.84 -16.40 5.47
C ASP A 291 -9.62 -15.46 5.40
N LEU A 292 -8.64 -15.80 4.58
CA LEU A 292 -7.40 -15.02 4.42
C LEU A 292 -7.13 -14.70 2.96
N ASP A 293 -6.63 -13.50 2.72
CA ASP A 293 -6.10 -13.07 1.43
C ASP A 293 -4.58 -13.05 1.47
N LEU A 294 -3.96 -13.70 0.49
CA LEU A 294 -2.51 -13.64 0.27
C LEU A 294 -2.20 -12.72 -0.91
N TYR A 295 -1.72 -11.51 -0.62
CA TYR A 295 -1.20 -10.59 -1.63
C TYR A 295 0.29 -10.84 -1.86
N LEU A 296 0.66 -11.11 -3.10
CA LEU A 296 2.04 -11.44 -3.47
C LEU A 296 2.40 -10.92 -4.87
N ASN A 297 3.69 -10.79 -5.14
CA ASN A 297 4.15 -10.32 -6.44
C ASN A 297 3.77 -11.31 -7.58
N PRO A 298 3.36 -10.86 -8.77
CA PRO A 298 3.02 -11.75 -9.90
C PRO A 298 4.07 -12.82 -10.23
N ARG A 299 5.36 -12.56 -9.99
CA ARG A 299 6.43 -13.57 -10.17
C ARG A 299 6.30 -14.74 -9.19
N ALA A 300 5.94 -14.48 -7.94
CA ALA A 300 5.66 -15.50 -6.93
C ALA A 300 4.39 -16.27 -7.27
N PHE A 301 3.39 -15.59 -7.84
CA PHE A 301 2.16 -16.24 -8.28
C PHE A 301 2.42 -17.27 -9.37
N ASN A 302 3.26 -16.93 -10.36
CA ASN A 302 3.65 -17.86 -11.42
C ASN A 302 4.35 -19.13 -10.89
N LYS A 303 5.18 -19.00 -9.84
CA LYS A 303 5.80 -20.16 -9.18
C LYS A 303 4.78 -21.04 -8.47
N LEU A 304 3.81 -20.45 -7.76
CA LEU A 304 2.70 -21.19 -7.13
C LEU A 304 1.81 -21.91 -8.15
N MET A 305 1.51 -21.25 -9.28
CA MET A 305 0.75 -21.88 -10.36
C MET A 305 1.50 -23.07 -10.97
N SER A 306 2.82 -22.96 -11.16
CA SER A 306 3.63 -24.07 -11.65
C SER A 306 3.64 -25.26 -10.69
N ASP A 307 3.73 -25.01 -9.38
CA ASP A 307 3.66 -26.04 -8.33
C ASP A 307 2.30 -26.78 -8.40
N GLN A 308 1.20 -26.02 -8.49
CA GLN A 308 -0.15 -26.60 -8.60
C GLN A 308 -0.39 -27.36 -9.90
N ALA A 309 0.12 -26.85 -11.03
CA ALA A 309 0.07 -27.56 -12.30
C ALA A 309 0.91 -28.85 -12.28
N SER A 310 2.03 -28.87 -11.55
CA SER A 310 2.86 -30.07 -11.36
C SER A 310 2.21 -31.11 -10.45
N GLN A 311 1.44 -30.68 -9.45
CA GLN A 311 0.72 -31.58 -8.54
C GLN A 311 -0.52 -32.23 -9.19
N ARG A 312 -1.01 -31.67 -10.30
CA ARG A 312 -1.99 -32.34 -11.17
C ARG A 312 -1.29 -33.47 -11.92
N LYS A 313 -1.32 -34.69 -11.36
CA LYS A 313 -1.02 -35.90 -12.13
C LYS A 313 -1.94 -35.91 -13.35
N PHE A 314 -1.36 -35.84 -14.55
CA PHE A 314 -2.07 -36.05 -15.81
C PHE A 314 -2.61 -37.48 -15.81
N ASP A 315 -3.88 -37.64 -15.46
CA ASP A 315 -4.63 -38.84 -15.81
C ASP A 315 -4.82 -38.84 -17.34
N GLY A 316 -4.39 -39.92 -17.98
CA GLY A 316 -4.12 -40.03 -19.41
C GLY A 316 -5.37 -40.10 -20.28
N SER A 317 -6.21 -39.06 -20.27
CA SER A 317 -7.38 -38.98 -21.16
C SER A 317 -7.74 -37.55 -21.55
N TYR A 318 -6.91 -36.89 -22.39
CA TYR A 318 -7.34 -35.64 -23.03
C TYR A 318 -7.00 -35.60 -24.52
N SER A 319 -8.05 -35.48 -25.34
CA SER A 319 -7.98 -35.24 -26.78
C SER A 319 -7.34 -33.89 -27.09
N SER A 320 -6.36 -33.94 -27.99
CA SER A 320 -5.34 -32.96 -28.39
C SER A 320 -5.78 -31.63 -29.03
N LYS A 321 -7.00 -31.10 -28.83
CA LYS A 321 -7.43 -29.91 -29.59
C LYS A 321 -7.35 -28.55 -28.90
N GLU A 322 -7.41 -28.43 -27.57
CA GLU A 322 -7.14 -27.15 -26.89
C GLU A 322 -6.61 -27.39 -25.46
N ALA A 323 -5.37 -27.01 -25.18
CA ALA A 323 -4.82 -27.01 -23.83
C ALA A 323 -5.05 -25.64 -23.18
N LYS A 324 -6.13 -25.49 -22.41
CA LYS A 324 -6.35 -24.31 -21.55
C LYS A 324 -5.75 -24.58 -20.18
N ASN A 325 -4.55 -24.06 -19.92
CA ASN A 325 -3.87 -24.22 -18.62
C ASN A 325 -3.49 -22.84 -18.05
N GLY A 326 -4.10 -22.48 -16.91
CA GLY A 326 -3.85 -21.21 -16.21
C GLY A 326 -4.96 -20.88 -15.20
N PHE A 327 -4.65 -20.12 -14.15
CA PHE A 327 -5.60 -19.65 -13.13
C PHE A 327 -5.53 -18.12 -13.01
N GLU A 328 -6.68 -17.44 -13.00
CA GLU A 328 -6.75 -15.98 -12.80
C GLU A 328 -6.61 -15.60 -11.32
N ALA A 329 -7.12 -16.45 -10.43
CA ALA A 329 -6.93 -16.40 -8.99
C ALA A 329 -6.93 -17.82 -8.45
N LEU A 330 -6.13 -18.09 -7.42
CA LEU A 330 -6.09 -19.40 -6.78
C LEU A 330 -6.84 -19.33 -5.45
N LYS A 331 -7.92 -20.10 -5.35
CA LYS A 331 -8.70 -20.26 -4.12
C LYS A 331 -8.63 -21.70 -3.66
N PHE A 332 -8.33 -21.91 -2.39
CA PHE A 332 -8.35 -23.24 -1.80
C PHE A 332 -8.86 -23.17 -0.36
N PHE A 333 -9.49 -24.25 0.09
CA PHE A 333 -9.91 -24.39 1.48
C PHE A 333 -8.74 -24.92 2.30
N SER A 334 -8.47 -24.27 3.43
CA SER A 334 -7.54 -24.73 4.45
C SER A 334 -8.29 -24.92 5.77
N ALA A 335 -7.61 -25.41 6.80
CA ALA A 335 -8.20 -25.73 8.10
C ALA A 335 -8.81 -24.51 8.83
N ASN A 336 -8.46 -23.28 8.43
CA ASN A 336 -9.00 -22.04 8.98
C ASN A 336 -10.20 -21.46 8.20
N GLY A 337 -10.33 -21.75 6.89
CA GLY A 337 -11.29 -21.08 6.00
C GLY A 337 -10.87 -21.07 4.53
N GLU A 338 -11.48 -20.20 3.73
CA GLU A 338 -11.10 -20.01 2.32
C GLU A 338 -9.87 -19.10 2.21
N ILE A 339 -8.89 -19.52 1.41
CA ILE A 339 -7.68 -18.75 1.14
C ILE A 339 -7.75 -18.25 -0.30
N SER A 340 -7.68 -16.94 -0.49
CA SER A 340 -7.62 -16.30 -1.81
C SER A 340 -6.21 -15.77 -2.09
N ILE A 341 -5.53 -16.35 -3.09
CA ILE A 341 -4.21 -15.89 -3.54
C ILE A 341 -4.39 -14.86 -4.66
N LEU A 342 -3.87 -13.65 -4.43
CA LEU A 342 -4.07 -12.50 -5.30
C LEU A 342 -2.72 -11.91 -5.74
N PRO A 343 -2.38 -11.97 -7.04
CA PRO A 343 -1.20 -11.28 -7.54
C PRO A 343 -1.38 -9.76 -7.49
N HIS A 344 -0.38 -9.04 -6.98
CA HIS A 344 -0.41 -7.59 -6.83
C HIS A 344 0.91 -6.96 -7.32
N ALA A 345 0.85 -6.17 -8.39
CA ALA A 345 2.04 -5.65 -9.07
C ALA A 345 2.89 -4.67 -8.24
N MET A 346 2.29 -4.02 -7.24
CA MET A 346 3.00 -3.14 -6.29
C MET A 346 3.58 -3.88 -5.07
N VAL A 347 3.27 -5.16 -4.84
CA VAL A 347 3.88 -5.93 -3.75
C VAL A 347 5.31 -6.29 -4.13
N LYS A 348 6.25 -6.03 -3.22
CA LYS A 348 7.68 -6.27 -3.43
C LYS A 348 7.99 -7.75 -3.60
N GLU A 349 9.01 -8.01 -4.41
CA GLU A 349 9.40 -9.36 -4.82
C GLU A 349 9.78 -10.28 -3.65
N GLY A 350 10.33 -9.74 -2.56
CA GLY A 350 10.84 -10.52 -1.43
C GLY A 350 9.84 -10.79 -0.30
N GLU A 351 8.59 -10.34 -0.43
CA GLU A 351 7.59 -10.42 0.63
C GLU A 351 6.18 -10.69 0.10
N ALA A 352 5.30 -11.12 1.01
CA ALA A 352 3.87 -11.26 0.75
C ALA A 352 3.06 -10.96 2.03
N PHE A 353 1.81 -10.56 1.86
CA PHE A 353 0.91 -10.19 2.94
C PHE A 353 -0.24 -11.19 3.03
N LEU A 354 -0.29 -11.97 4.10
CA LEU A 354 -1.41 -12.85 4.42
C LEU A 354 -2.29 -12.13 5.45
N ILE A 355 -3.45 -11.61 5.02
CA ILE A 355 -4.28 -10.75 5.87
C ILE A 355 -5.75 -11.22 5.88
N PRO A 356 -6.46 -11.10 7.01
CA PRO A 356 -7.90 -11.34 7.07
C PRO A 356 -8.67 -10.13 6.50
N PRO A 357 -9.37 -10.27 5.36
CA PRO A 357 -10.00 -9.13 4.69
C PRO A 357 -11.09 -8.45 5.52
N LYS A 358 -11.78 -9.19 6.39
CA LYS A 358 -12.83 -8.66 7.27
C LYS A 358 -12.29 -7.66 8.30
N GLN A 359 -11.02 -7.79 8.67
CA GLN A 359 -10.37 -6.95 9.68
C GLN A 359 -9.70 -5.71 9.06
N VAL A 360 -9.61 -5.64 7.73
CA VAL A 360 -9.03 -4.49 7.02
C VAL A 360 -10.12 -3.45 6.78
N LYS A 361 -9.88 -2.23 7.26
CA LYS A 361 -10.76 -1.08 7.04
C LYS A 361 -9.98 0.08 6.47
N ILE A 362 -10.61 0.80 5.54
CA ILE A 362 -10.13 2.10 5.09
C ILE A 362 -11.03 3.15 5.74
N ILE A 363 -10.42 4.03 6.51
CA ILE A 363 -11.07 5.10 7.27
C ILE A 363 -10.49 6.45 6.82
N GLY A 364 -11.14 7.55 7.21
CA GLY A 364 -10.73 8.91 6.88
C GLY A 364 -11.90 9.83 6.59
N ALA A 365 -11.61 11.11 6.42
CA ALA A 365 -12.63 12.13 6.24
C ALA A 365 -13.31 12.04 4.88
N ASN A 366 -12.55 11.83 3.80
CA ASN A 366 -13.07 11.86 2.43
C ASN A 366 -12.26 10.93 1.54
N ASP A 367 -12.95 10.17 0.69
CA ASP A 367 -12.35 9.57 -0.50
C ASP A 367 -11.97 10.68 -1.52
N TRP A 368 -11.59 10.31 -2.74
CA TRP A 368 -11.25 11.26 -3.81
C TRP A 368 -12.31 12.35 -4.01
N GLN A 369 -11.93 13.59 -3.71
CA GLN A 369 -12.79 14.76 -3.92
C GLN A 369 -12.03 15.88 -4.61
N TRP A 370 -12.68 16.47 -5.62
CA TRP A 370 -12.24 17.70 -6.24
C TRP A 370 -12.48 18.86 -5.28
N THR A 371 -11.48 19.72 -5.10
CA THR A 371 -11.65 20.89 -4.22
C THR A 371 -12.45 21.97 -4.95
N GLU A 372 -13.68 22.19 -4.48
CA GLU A 372 -14.58 23.24 -4.95
C GLU A 372 -14.43 24.48 -4.06
N LYS A 373 -14.34 25.67 -4.65
CA LYS A 373 -14.41 26.95 -3.92
C LYS A 373 -15.51 27.79 -4.56
N GLU A 374 -16.50 28.19 -3.78
CA GLU A 374 -17.60 29.08 -4.22
C GLU A 374 -18.34 28.58 -5.48
N GLY A 375 -18.42 27.26 -5.69
CA GLY A 375 -19.09 26.67 -6.85
C GLY A 375 -18.17 26.35 -8.03
N ASP A 376 -16.89 26.72 -7.99
CA ASP A 376 -15.90 26.53 -9.06
C ASP A 376 -14.83 25.48 -8.72
N TYR A 377 -14.55 24.57 -9.67
CA TYR A 377 -13.45 23.58 -9.57
C TYR A 377 -12.11 24.11 -10.09
N PHE A 378 -12.13 25.15 -10.91
CA PHE A 378 -10.95 25.71 -11.57
C PHE A 378 -10.50 27.02 -10.93
N HIS A 379 -9.42 26.95 -10.17
CA HIS A 379 -8.89 28.08 -9.41
C HIS A 379 -7.87 28.88 -10.23
N THR A 380 -7.85 30.20 -10.12
CA THR A 380 -6.78 31.01 -10.74
C THR A 380 -5.48 30.86 -9.94
N GLN A 381 -4.36 30.63 -10.63
CA GLN A 381 -3.04 30.61 -10.00
C GLN A 381 -2.51 32.05 -9.83
N GLU A 382 -2.03 32.41 -8.63
CA GLU A 382 -1.50 33.76 -8.34
C GLU A 382 -0.13 34.03 -9.00
N THR A 383 0.63 32.98 -9.30
CA THR A 383 2.04 33.06 -9.73
C THR A 383 2.26 32.86 -11.23
N SER A 384 1.24 32.50 -12.00
CA SER A 384 1.35 32.26 -13.45
C SER A 384 -0.04 32.28 -14.09
N PRO A 385 -0.18 32.77 -15.34
CA PRO A 385 -1.46 32.68 -16.06
C PRO A 385 -1.82 31.20 -16.32
N GLY A 386 -2.81 30.68 -15.59
CA GLY A 386 -3.29 29.30 -15.68
C GLY A 386 -4.47 29.04 -14.74
N LYS A 387 -5.26 28.01 -15.04
CA LYS A 387 -6.30 27.48 -14.15
C LYS A 387 -5.81 26.19 -13.50
N LEU A 388 -5.95 26.09 -12.18
CA LEU A 388 -5.53 24.97 -11.36
C LEU A 388 -6.71 24.09 -10.99
N LEU A 389 -6.45 22.79 -10.95
CA LEU A 389 -7.36 21.78 -10.45
C LEU A 389 -6.70 21.05 -9.26
N PHE A 390 -7.46 20.86 -8.19
CA PHE A 390 -7.00 20.21 -6.96
C PHE A 390 -7.83 18.97 -6.68
N LEU A 391 -7.13 17.85 -6.46
CA LEU A 391 -7.69 16.59 -6.01
C LEU A 391 -7.16 16.30 -4.60
N ASN A 392 -8.07 16.02 -3.67
CA ASN A 392 -7.78 15.73 -2.27
C ASN A 392 -8.29 14.32 -1.91
N TYR A 393 -7.50 13.62 -1.11
CA TYR A 393 -7.85 12.36 -0.47
C TYR A 393 -7.47 12.45 1.00
N ASN A 394 -8.35 12.04 1.92
CA ASN A 394 -8.03 11.89 3.32
C ASN A 394 -8.41 10.48 3.78
N GLY A 395 -7.41 9.63 3.97
CA GLY A 395 -7.63 8.25 4.36
C GLY A 395 -6.45 7.58 5.04
N ALA A 396 -6.73 6.49 5.74
CA ALA A 396 -5.76 5.58 6.34
C ALA A 396 -6.30 4.16 6.31
N VAL A 397 -5.40 3.19 6.13
CA VAL A 397 -5.70 1.78 6.32
C VAL A 397 -5.50 1.39 7.78
N ILE A 398 -6.35 0.50 8.27
CA ILE A 398 -6.18 -0.14 9.56
C ILE A 398 -6.49 -1.62 9.45
N LEU A 399 -5.69 -2.42 10.14
CA LEU A 399 -5.97 -3.82 10.43
C LEU A 399 -6.38 -3.92 11.89
N GLN A 400 -7.66 -4.21 12.14
CA GLN A 400 -8.23 -4.16 13.50
C GLN A 400 -7.63 -5.19 14.45
N ASN A 401 -7.19 -6.33 13.91
CA ASN A 401 -6.51 -7.37 14.67
C ASN A 401 -5.25 -7.84 13.91
N PRO A 402 -4.10 -7.20 14.15
CA PRO A 402 -2.85 -7.56 13.47
C PRO A 402 -2.36 -8.97 13.77
N SER A 403 -2.67 -9.54 14.94
CA SER A 403 -2.19 -10.88 15.32
C SER A 403 -2.66 -12.01 14.41
N LEU A 404 -3.80 -11.82 13.74
CA LEU A 404 -4.37 -12.78 12.79
C LEU A 404 -3.70 -12.75 11.41
N ALA A 405 -2.89 -11.72 11.14
CA ALA A 405 -2.16 -11.59 9.90
C ALA A 405 -0.72 -12.12 10.01
N VAL A 406 -0.19 -12.53 8.87
CA VAL A 406 1.17 -13.04 8.75
C VAL A 406 1.89 -12.34 7.61
N LYS A 407 3.07 -11.79 7.91
CA LYS A 407 3.98 -11.28 6.88
C LYS A 407 4.92 -12.40 6.42
N LEU A 408 4.89 -12.72 5.14
CA LEU A 408 5.85 -13.65 4.54
C LEU A 408 7.07 -12.86 4.07
N THR A 409 8.27 -13.33 4.38
CA THR A 409 9.54 -12.68 4.01
C THR A 409 10.52 -13.69 3.40
N GLY A 410 11.61 -13.18 2.78
CA GLY A 410 12.68 -14.04 2.26
C GLY A 410 12.28 -14.82 1.00
N ILE A 411 11.29 -14.34 0.24
CA ILE A 411 10.90 -14.93 -1.04
C ILE A 411 11.99 -14.63 -2.07
N THR A 412 12.46 -15.67 -2.75
CA THR A 412 13.44 -15.55 -3.83
C THR A 412 12.99 -16.34 -5.05
N TYR A 413 13.57 -16.01 -6.21
CA TYR A 413 13.23 -16.61 -7.50
C TYR A 413 14.47 -17.23 -8.08
N SER A 414 14.89 -18.36 -7.49
CA SER A 414 15.86 -19.24 -8.13
C SER A 414 15.20 -20.10 -9.22
#